data_AF-A0A150L052-F1
#
_entry.id   AF-A0A150L052-F1
#
_cell.length_a   1.000
_cell.length_b   1.000
_cell.length_c   1.000
_cell.angle_alpha   90.00
_cell.angle_beta   90.00
_cell.angle_gamma   90.00
#
_symmetry.space_group_name_H-M   'P 1'
#
loop_
_entity.id
_entity.type
_entity.pdbx_description
1 polymer ?
#
loop_
_entity_poly.entity_id
_entity_poly.type
_entity_poly.pdbx_seq_one_letter_code
_entity_poly.pdbx_strand_id
1 'polypeptide(L)'
;MIVFFNYISLLLMGILKLLVYIAEEFYEEKNSLILIVFLSTFILTITDLIGPFNTIGSGTAALKEKNDELYKEIKVYREEHKIEPIDAKVDRVWKAIPGYNGLDVDIESSYKKMKSDGNFHKNKVVYKEKPPNVHLENLAPIPIYKGNPEKPMVALLINVAWGNEYIPTILTTLKESKVKATFFFDGSWVKKNPDLAKMIYREGHEIGNHAYSHLDLKKRSKSDTIQELEKTNALIEETIGIKPKWFAPPSGLTNPLRIFQ
;
A
#
# COMPACT_ATOMS: atom_id res chain seq x y z
N MET A 1 6.39 -16.80 -30.18
CA MET A 1 6.06 -15.69 -31.11
C MET A 1 7.09 -15.56 -32.25
N ILE A 2 8.39 -15.54 -31.96
CA ILE A 2 9.47 -15.47 -32.99
C ILE A 2 9.45 -16.67 -33.96
N VAL A 3 9.15 -17.88 -33.49
CA VAL A 3 9.07 -19.10 -34.32
C VAL A 3 7.91 -19.06 -35.33
N PHE A 4 6.82 -18.36 -35.02
CA PHE A 4 5.63 -18.27 -35.88
C PHE A 4 5.83 -17.27 -37.04
N PHE A 5 6.58 -16.19 -36.80
CA PHE A 5 6.94 -15.22 -37.83
C PHE A 5 7.88 -15.80 -38.89
N ASN A 6 8.81 -16.67 -38.52
CA ASN A 6 9.73 -17.31 -39.46
C ASN A 6 9.01 -18.26 -40.44
N TYR A 7 7.96 -18.96 -39.99
CA TYR A 7 7.18 -19.85 -40.85
C TYR A 7 6.37 -19.09 -41.91
N ILE A 8 5.76 -17.95 -41.53
CA ILE A 8 5.00 -17.11 -42.47
C ILE A 8 5.91 -16.48 -43.53
N SER A 9 7.11 -16.02 -43.13
CA SER A 9 8.09 -15.46 -44.06
C SER A 9 8.59 -16.49 -45.08
N LEU A 10 8.89 -17.72 -44.66
CA LEU A 10 9.30 -18.81 -45.56
C LEU A 10 8.17 -19.23 -46.53
N LEU A 11 6.92 -19.26 -46.05
CA LEU A 11 5.75 -19.59 -46.86
C LEU A 11 5.51 -18.52 -47.96
N LEU A 12 5.59 -17.23 -47.60
CA LEU A 12 5.46 -16.11 -48.55
C LEU A 12 6.57 -16.10 -49.61
N MET A 13 7.80 -16.42 -49.22
CA MET A 13 8.94 -16.51 -50.16
C MET A 13 8.78 -17.68 -51.14
N GLY A 14 8.20 -18.80 -50.69
CA GLY A 14 7.87 -19.94 -51.55
C GLY A 14 6.76 -19.61 -52.56
N ILE A 15 5.70 -18.95 -52.12
CA ILE A 15 4.60 -18.51 -53.00
C ILE A 15 5.10 -17.50 -54.05
N LEU A 16 5.96 -16.55 -53.66
CA LEU A 16 6.50 -15.57 -54.59
C LEU A 16 7.37 -16.24 -55.68
N LYS A 17 8.19 -17.22 -55.32
CA LYS A 17 9.00 -17.98 -56.30
C LYS A 17 8.12 -18.78 -57.26
N LEU A 18 7.05 -19.39 -56.76
CA LEU A 18 6.10 -20.14 -57.59
C LEU A 18 5.36 -19.21 -58.56
N LEU A 19 4.95 -18.02 -58.11
CA LEU A 19 4.30 -17.03 -58.96
C LEU A 19 5.22 -16.48 -60.05
N VAL A 20 6.50 -16.26 -59.74
CA VAL A 20 7.50 -15.84 -60.73
C VAL A 20 7.73 -16.94 -61.77
N TYR A 21 7.86 -18.20 -61.35
CA TYR A 21 8.00 -19.34 -62.26
C TYR A 21 6.80 -19.47 -63.21
N ILE A 22 5.58 -19.37 -62.67
CA ILE A 22 4.35 -19.45 -63.46
C ILE A 22 4.25 -18.26 -64.43
N ALA A 23 4.62 -17.05 -63.99
CA ALA A 23 4.63 -15.88 -64.86
C ALA A 23 5.63 -15.99 -66.02
N GLU A 24 6.80 -16.61 -65.79
CA GLU A 24 7.80 -16.87 -66.84
C GLU A 24 7.30 -17.90 -67.87
N GLU A 25 6.67 -19.00 -67.44
CA GLU A 25 6.07 -20.01 -68.35
C GLU A 25 4.97 -19.42 -69.25
N PHE A 26 4.09 -18.58 -68.70
CA PHE A 26 2.99 -17.99 -69.46
C PHE A 26 3.41 -16.83 -70.38
N TYR A 27 4.58 -16.22 -70.13
CA TYR A 27 5.12 -15.17 -70.99
C TYR A 27 5.65 -15.74 -72.32
N GLU A 28 6.22 -16.95 -72.31
CA GLU A 28 6.74 -17.61 -73.53
C GLU A 28 5.62 -18.07 -74.49
N GLU A 29 4.46 -18.52 -73.99
CA GLU A 29 3.38 -19.03 -74.83
C GLU A 29 2.46 -17.94 -75.44
N LYS A 30 2.68 -16.64 -75.16
CA LYS A 30 1.82 -15.51 -75.57
C LYS A 30 0.32 -15.69 -75.26
N ASN A 31 -0.03 -16.50 -74.27
CA ASN A 31 -1.41 -16.85 -73.92
C ASN A 31 -1.96 -15.94 -72.81
N SER A 32 -2.17 -14.66 -73.15
CA SER A 32 -2.58 -13.61 -72.21
C SER A 32 -3.91 -13.90 -71.50
N LEU A 33 -4.83 -14.63 -72.14
CA LEU A 33 -6.13 -14.97 -71.57
C LEU A 33 -6.03 -15.93 -70.38
N ILE A 34 -5.13 -16.93 -70.46
CA ILE A 34 -4.95 -17.93 -69.41
C ILE A 34 -4.26 -17.29 -68.19
N LEU A 35 -3.30 -16.41 -68.41
CA LEU A 35 -2.64 -15.66 -67.34
C LEU A 35 -3.64 -14.76 -66.57
N ILE A 36 -4.59 -14.13 -67.27
CA ILE A 36 -5.65 -13.31 -66.63
C ILE A 36 -6.60 -14.18 -65.80
N VAL A 37 -6.99 -15.37 -66.30
CA VAL A 37 -7.83 -16.31 -65.55
C VAL A 37 -7.09 -16.86 -64.33
N PHE A 38 -5.81 -17.17 -64.46
CA PHE A 38 -4.98 -17.62 -63.34
C PHE A 38 -4.80 -16.50 -62.29
N LEU A 39 -4.49 -15.28 -62.71
CA LEU A 39 -4.36 -14.14 -61.80
C LEU A 39 -5.68 -13.83 -61.07
N SER A 40 -6.81 -13.88 -61.78
CA SER A 40 -8.11 -13.60 -61.16
C SER A 40 -8.53 -14.68 -60.15
N THR A 41 -8.33 -15.96 -60.47
CA THR A 41 -8.57 -17.06 -59.51
C THR A 41 -7.58 -17.04 -58.34
N PHE A 42 -6.32 -16.72 -58.59
CA PHE A 42 -5.32 -16.56 -57.54
C PHE A 42 -5.66 -15.41 -56.59
N ILE A 43 -6.05 -14.24 -57.12
CA ILE A 43 -6.50 -13.10 -56.31
C ILE A 43 -7.69 -13.48 -55.43
N LEU A 44 -8.69 -14.20 -55.99
CA LEU A 44 -9.85 -14.69 -55.24
C LEU A 44 -9.45 -15.62 -54.07
N THR A 45 -8.56 -16.59 -54.32
CA THR A 45 -8.08 -17.50 -53.27
C THR A 45 -7.25 -16.78 -52.20
N ILE A 46 -6.45 -15.78 -52.59
CA ILE A 46 -5.68 -14.94 -51.67
C ILE A 46 -6.63 -14.10 -50.80
N THR A 47 -7.69 -13.52 -51.36
CA THR A 47 -8.68 -12.75 -50.58
C THR A 47 -9.41 -13.62 -49.57
N ASP A 48 -9.77 -14.86 -49.93
CA ASP A 48 -10.40 -15.81 -49.00
C ASP A 48 -9.44 -16.29 -47.90
N LEU A 49 -8.15 -16.43 -48.23
CA LEU A 49 -7.11 -16.83 -47.28
C LEU A 49 -6.73 -15.71 -46.30
N ILE A 50 -6.73 -14.44 -46.75
CA ILE A 50 -6.38 -13.27 -45.93
C ILE A 50 -7.59 -12.65 -45.24
N GLY A 51 -8.82 -12.85 -45.72
CA GLY A 51 -10.06 -12.35 -45.10
C GLY A 51 -10.18 -12.63 -43.59
N PRO A 52 -9.84 -13.84 -43.11
CA PRO A 52 -9.78 -14.16 -41.68
C PRO A 52 -8.69 -13.40 -40.91
N PHE A 53 -7.59 -12.99 -41.56
CA PHE A 53 -6.51 -12.22 -40.93
C PHE A 53 -6.85 -10.72 -40.82
N ASN A 54 -7.59 -10.16 -41.78
CA ASN A 54 -8.06 -8.77 -41.71
C ASN A 54 -9.09 -8.54 -40.58
N THR A 55 -9.90 -9.55 -40.27
CA THR A 55 -10.81 -9.53 -39.12
C THR A 55 -10.07 -9.67 -37.77
N ILE A 56 -8.92 -10.36 -37.73
CA ILE A 56 -8.04 -10.36 -36.56
C ILE A 56 -7.37 -8.97 -36.35
N GLY A 57 -7.03 -8.28 -37.44
CA GLY A 57 -6.48 -6.91 -37.41
C GLY A 57 -7.41 -5.89 -36.74
N SER A 58 -8.72 -5.93 -37.04
CA SER A 58 -9.69 -5.01 -36.42
C SER A 58 -9.87 -5.26 -34.92
N GLY A 59 -9.86 -6.53 -34.49
CA GLY A 59 -9.91 -6.90 -33.07
C GLY A 59 -8.69 -6.41 -32.29
N THR A 60 -7.49 -6.48 -32.87
CA THR A 60 -6.28 -5.96 -32.23
C THR A 60 -6.25 -4.44 -32.13
N ALA A 61 -6.76 -3.72 -33.14
CA ALA A 61 -6.86 -2.27 -33.12
C ALA A 61 -7.88 -1.79 -32.07
N ALA A 62 -9.08 -2.39 -32.03
CA ALA A 62 -10.11 -2.06 -31.06
C ALA A 62 -9.68 -2.38 -29.61
N LEU A 63 -8.95 -3.48 -29.40
CA LEU A 63 -8.38 -3.80 -28.08
C LEU A 63 -7.26 -2.83 -27.68
N LYS A 64 -6.44 -2.38 -28.63
CA LYS A 64 -5.40 -1.39 -28.36
C LYS A 64 -6.02 -0.04 -28.00
N GLU A 65 -7.03 0.41 -28.74
CA GLU A 65 -7.77 1.63 -28.47
C GLU A 65 -8.44 1.60 -27.09
N LYS A 66 -9.17 0.52 -26.76
CA LYS A 66 -9.74 0.32 -25.41
C LYS A 66 -8.68 0.33 -24.31
N ASN A 67 -7.52 -0.26 -24.57
CA ASN A 67 -6.42 -0.25 -23.60
C ASN A 67 -5.85 1.16 -23.39
N ASP A 68 -5.75 1.96 -24.44
CA ASP A 68 -5.31 3.36 -24.36
C ASP A 68 -6.36 4.22 -23.63
N GLU A 69 -7.65 3.96 -23.84
CA GLU A 69 -8.77 4.59 -23.11
C GLU A 69 -8.75 4.22 -21.62
N LEU A 70 -8.66 2.94 -21.29
CA LEU A 70 -8.56 2.45 -19.91
C LEU A 70 -7.40 3.13 -19.17
N TYR A 71 -6.24 3.27 -19.80
CA TYR A 71 -5.09 3.93 -19.20
C TYR A 71 -5.34 5.42 -18.92
N LYS A 72 -6.05 6.12 -19.82
CA LYS A 72 -6.47 7.52 -19.63
C LYS A 72 -7.49 7.63 -18.50
N GLU A 73 -8.47 6.74 -18.43
CA GLU A 73 -9.49 6.72 -17.37
C GLU A 73 -8.86 6.51 -15.99
N ILE A 74 -7.90 5.57 -15.87
CA ILE A 74 -7.16 5.38 -14.62
C ILE A 74 -6.37 6.63 -14.23
N LYS A 75 -5.78 7.34 -15.20
CA LYS A 75 -5.08 8.62 -14.95
C LYS A 75 -6.02 9.72 -14.48
N VAL A 76 -7.18 9.88 -15.11
CA VAL A 76 -8.19 10.86 -14.67
C VAL A 76 -8.64 10.54 -13.25
N TYR A 77 -8.99 9.27 -13.01
CA TYR A 77 -9.40 8.81 -11.68
C TYR A 77 -8.31 9.05 -10.62
N ARG A 78 -7.03 8.83 -10.96
CA ARG A 78 -5.89 9.16 -10.10
C ARG A 78 -5.88 10.63 -9.73
N GLU A 79 -5.99 11.54 -10.69
CA GLU A 79 -5.90 12.99 -10.41
C GLU A 79 -7.06 13.48 -9.53
N GLU A 80 -8.25 12.86 -9.66
CA GLU A 80 -9.42 13.16 -8.82
C GLU A 80 -9.33 12.58 -7.40
N HIS A 81 -8.59 11.47 -7.21
CA HIS A 81 -8.60 10.70 -5.95
C HIS A 81 -7.24 10.66 -5.23
N LYS A 82 -6.19 11.25 -5.81
CA LYS A 82 -4.89 11.34 -5.13
C LYS A 82 -5.00 12.26 -3.92
N ILE A 83 -4.33 11.86 -2.85
CA ILE A 83 -4.20 12.62 -1.62
C ILE A 83 -2.71 12.86 -1.41
N GLU A 84 -2.29 14.11 -1.34
CA GLU A 84 -0.90 14.42 -1.02
C GLU A 84 -0.60 14.11 0.44
N PRO A 85 0.62 13.65 0.76
CA PRO A 85 1.02 13.42 2.14
C PRO A 85 1.06 14.72 2.93
N ILE A 86 0.86 14.59 4.23
CA ILE A 86 0.89 15.70 5.18
C ILE A 86 2.13 15.53 6.06
N ASP A 87 3.02 16.51 6.02
CA ASP A 87 4.23 16.51 6.83
C ASP A 87 3.93 16.64 8.33
N ALA A 88 4.75 16.00 9.16
CA ALA A 88 4.74 16.20 10.59
C ALA A 88 5.09 17.66 10.91
N LYS A 89 4.50 18.20 11.98
CA LYS A 89 4.70 19.61 12.34
C LYS A 89 4.65 19.85 13.85
N VAL A 90 5.21 20.98 14.26
CA VAL A 90 5.04 21.51 15.60
C VAL A 90 3.90 22.52 15.59
N ASP A 91 2.79 22.15 16.21
CA ASP A 91 1.64 23.01 16.46
C ASP A 91 1.84 23.83 17.74
N ARG A 92 1.38 25.09 17.72
CA ARG A 92 1.52 26.01 18.85
C ARG A 92 0.85 25.48 20.13
N VAL A 93 -0.34 24.89 19.98
CA VAL A 93 -1.17 24.38 21.08
C VAL A 93 -0.89 22.91 21.29
N TRP A 94 -0.98 22.11 20.23
CA TRP A 94 -0.97 20.65 20.28
C TRP A 94 0.41 20.01 20.17
N LYS A 95 1.48 20.83 20.08
CA LYS A 95 2.87 20.39 20.05
C LYS A 95 3.14 19.46 18.87
N ALA A 96 3.81 18.32 19.06
CA ALA A 96 4.13 17.44 17.94
C ALA A 96 2.85 16.83 17.37
N ILE A 97 2.62 17.02 16.08
CA ILE A 97 1.58 16.34 15.29
C ILE A 97 2.29 15.46 14.26
N PRO A 98 2.04 14.14 14.23
CA PRO A 98 2.66 13.25 13.26
C PRO A 98 2.18 13.56 11.84
N GLY A 99 3.03 13.22 10.87
CA GLY A 99 2.66 13.25 9.47
C GLY A 99 1.59 12.20 9.13
N TYR A 100 1.01 12.29 7.95
CA TYR A 100 0.04 11.34 7.45
C TYR A 100 0.33 11.01 6.00
N ASN A 101 0.32 9.71 5.67
CA ASN A 101 0.61 9.25 4.33
C ASN A 101 -0.44 9.77 3.35
N GLY A 102 0.05 10.20 2.19
CA GLY A 102 -0.79 10.42 1.03
C GLY A 102 -1.23 9.10 0.43
N LEU A 103 -2.17 9.18 -0.50
CA LEU A 103 -2.71 8.06 -1.22
C LEU A 103 -2.61 8.36 -2.72
N ASP A 104 -1.95 7.49 -3.47
CA ASP A 104 -1.85 7.62 -4.92
C ASP A 104 -2.36 6.33 -5.60
N VAL A 105 -2.80 6.43 -6.84
CA VAL A 105 -3.15 5.25 -7.64
C VAL A 105 -1.90 4.68 -8.26
N ASP A 106 -1.68 3.38 -8.07
CA ASP A 106 -0.71 2.61 -8.84
C ASP A 106 -1.35 2.29 -10.20
N ILE A 107 -1.06 3.15 -11.18
CA ILE A 107 -1.62 3.07 -12.53
C ILE A 107 -1.32 1.71 -13.16
N GLU A 108 -0.08 1.23 -13.06
CA GLU A 108 0.37 0.01 -13.74
C GLU A 108 -0.30 -1.22 -13.13
N SER A 109 -0.33 -1.31 -11.80
CA SER A 109 -1.00 -2.41 -11.09
C SER A 109 -2.51 -2.40 -11.30
N SER A 110 -3.13 -1.21 -11.33
CA SER A 110 -4.56 -1.04 -11.63
C SER A 110 -4.89 -1.47 -13.05
N TYR A 111 -4.10 -0.99 -14.02
CA TYR A 111 -4.25 -1.33 -15.43
C TYR A 111 -4.12 -2.83 -15.65
N LYS A 112 -3.11 -3.47 -15.05
CA LYS A 112 -2.92 -4.94 -15.15
C LYS A 112 -4.14 -5.73 -14.68
N LYS A 113 -4.87 -5.25 -13.67
CA LYS A 113 -6.11 -5.90 -13.17
C LYS A 113 -7.33 -5.71 -14.07
N MET A 114 -7.31 -4.70 -14.94
CA MET A 114 -8.44 -4.31 -15.80
C MET A 114 -8.16 -4.57 -17.29
N LYS A 115 -6.92 -4.88 -17.66
CA LYS A 115 -6.51 -5.07 -19.06
C LYS A 115 -7.31 -6.15 -19.81
N SER A 116 -7.77 -7.19 -19.12
CA SER A 116 -8.48 -8.32 -19.75
C SER A 116 -9.88 -7.96 -20.25
N ASP A 117 -10.59 -7.09 -19.53
CA ASP A 117 -11.93 -6.62 -19.92
C ASP A 117 -11.85 -5.27 -20.66
N GLY A 118 -10.78 -4.51 -20.46
CA GLY A 118 -10.51 -3.24 -21.12
C GLY A 118 -11.36 -2.08 -20.58
N ASN A 119 -12.08 -2.26 -19.47
CA ASN A 119 -12.98 -1.26 -18.92
C ASN A 119 -12.52 -0.83 -17.52
N PHE A 120 -12.77 0.42 -17.16
CA PHE A 120 -12.44 0.90 -15.82
C PHE A 120 -13.36 0.30 -14.76
N HIS A 121 -12.73 -0.21 -13.70
CA HIS A 121 -13.42 -0.82 -12.58
C HIS A 121 -12.88 -0.24 -11.27
N LYS A 122 -13.65 0.67 -10.65
CA LYS A 122 -13.27 1.36 -9.40
C LYS A 122 -12.80 0.40 -8.30
N ASN A 123 -13.46 -0.76 -8.15
CA ASN A 123 -13.12 -1.77 -7.15
C ASN A 123 -11.81 -2.56 -7.46
N LYS A 124 -11.27 -2.45 -8.67
CA LYS A 124 -10.00 -3.07 -9.07
C LYS A 124 -8.83 -2.08 -9.00
N VAL A 125 -9.06 -0.82 -8.67
CA VAL A 125 -8.00 0.19 -8.51
C VAL A 125 -7.05 -0.24 -7.40
N VAL A 126 -5.75 -0.16 -7.67
CA VAL A 126 -4.68 -0.43 -6.73
C VAL A 126 -4.14 0.91 -6.25
N TYR A 127 -4.10 1.09 -4.94
CA TYR A 127 -3.54 2.28 -4.31
C TYR A 127 -2.17 1.98 -3.72
N LYS A 128 -1.34 3.00 -3.67
CA LYS A 128 -0.06 3.02 -2.98
C LYS A 128 -0.03 4.19 -2.00
N GLU A 129 0.52 3.95 -0.83
CA GLU A 129 0.77 5.03 0.12
C GLU A 129 2.00 5.83 -0.30
N LYS A 130 1.95 7.15 -0.10
CA LYS A 130 3.07 8.06 -0.29
C LYS A 130 3.47 8.61 1.07
N PRO A 131 4.67 8.33 1.61
CA PRO A 131 5.08 8.86 2.89
C PRO A 131 5.27 10.39 2.82
N PRO A 132 5.11 11.10 3.95
CA PRO A 132 5.52 12.50 4.08
C PRO A 132 7.04 12.67 3.99
N ASN A 133 7.50 13.89 3.76
CA ASN A 133 8.92 14.24 3.79
C ASN A 133 9.42 14.46 5.22
N VAL A 134 8.56 14.96 6.11
CA VAL A 134 8.86 15.18 7.52
C VAL A 134 8.06 14.19 8.37
N HIS A 135 8.79 13.37 9.14
CA HIS A 135 8.25 12.41 10.07
C HIS A 135 8.28 12.94 11.51
N LEU A 136 7.54 12.28 12.40
CA LEU A 136 7.46 12.64 13.81
C LEU A 136 8.85 12.61 14.48
N GLU A 137 9.67 11.63 14.11
CA GLU A 137 11.03 11.43 14.59
C GLU A 137 12.00 12.55 14.15
N ASN A 138 11.64 13.34 13.14
CA ASN A 138 12.42 14.50 12.72
C ASN A 138 12.14 15.75 13.57
N LEU A 139 11.09 15.74 14.40
CA LEU A 139 10.75 16.85 15.29
C LEU A 139 11.58 16.79 16.58
N ALA A 140 11.69 17.94 17.26
CA ALA A 140 12.24 17.98 18.61
C ALA A 140 11.42 17.07 19.57
N PRO A 141 12.03 16.53 20.64
CA PRO A 141 11.36 15.64 21.59
C PRO A 141 10.37 16.42 22.48
N ILE A 142 9.23 16.79 21.91
CA ILE A 142 8.14 17.51 22.56
C ILE A 142 6.91 16.59 22.70
N PRO A 143 5.98 16.89 23.62
CA PRO A 143 4.81 16.05 23.82
C PRO A 143 3.94 15.90 22.55
N ILE A 144 3.24 14.77 22.46
CA ILE A 144 2.24 14.49 21.42
C ILE A 144 0.88 14.43 22.11
N TYR A 145 -0.04 15.31 21.72
CA TYR A 145 -1.39 15.36 22.29
C TYR A 145 -2.46 14.78 21.38
N LYS A 146 -2.20 14.71 20.07
CA LYS A 146 -3.15 14.17 19.09
C LYS A 146 -2.43 13.61 17.86
N GLY A 147 -3.14 12.74 17.15
CA GLY A 147 -2.75 12.31 15.80
C GLY A 147 -2.92 13.42 14.76
N ASN A 148 -2.62 13.10 13.51
CA ASN A 148 -2.91 14.00 12.39
C ASN A 148 -4.44 14.22 12.28
N PRO A 149 -4.95 15.46 12.23
CA PRO A 149 -6.38 15.73 12.20
C PRO A 149 -7.11 15.18 10.96
N GLU A 150 -6.40 14.98 9.85
CA GLU A 150 -6.97 14.42 8.62
C GLU A 150 -7.05 12.88 8.64
N LYS A 151 -6.50 12.24 9.67
CA LYS A 151 -6.62 10.80 9.85
C LYS A 151 -7.89 10.50 10.66
N PRO A 152 -8.93 9.87 10.07
CA PRO A 152 -10.21 9.60 10.75
C PRO A 152 -10.07 8.42 11.71
N MET A 153 -9.28 8.59 12.77
CA MET A 153 -8.93 7.55 13.72
C MET A 153 -8.78 8.14 15.13
N VAL A 154 -9.18 7.36 16.13
CA VAL A 154 -8.95 7.66 17.55
C VAL A 154 -8.05 6.58 18.14
N ALA A 155 -7.18 6.97 19.09
CA ALA A 155 -6.38 6.04 19.88
C ALA A 155 -6.96 5.94 21.30
N LEU A 156 -7.08 4.72 21.81
CA LEU A 156 -7.48 4.45 23.19
C LEU A 156 -6.21 4.24 24.04
N LEU A 157 -5.99 5.13 25.00
CA LEU A 157 -4.84 5.12 25.90
C LEU A 157 -5.33 4.84 27.33
N ILE A 158 -4.85 3.76 27.94
CA ILE A 158 -5.32 3.28 29.24
C ILE A 158 -4.15 3.25 30.22
N ASN A 159 -4.15 4.12 31.22
CA ASN A 159 -3.15 4.08 32.29
C ASN A 159 -3.55 3.01 33.32
N VAL A 160 -2.60 2.16 33.71
CA VAL A 160 -2.83 1.05 34.64
C VAL A 160 -1.90 1.17 35.84
N ALA A 161 -2.50 1.52 36.98
CA ALA A 161 -1.86 1.50 38.29
C ALA A 161 -2.70 0.76 39.35
N TRP A 162 -3.98 0.48 39.06
CA TRP A 162 -4.98 -0.18 39.91
C TRP A 162 -6.18 -0.60 39.04
N GLY A 163 -7.24 -1.15 39.65
CA GLY A 163 -8.47 -1.53 38.95
C GLY A 163 -8.39 -2.88 38.25
N ASN A 164 -7.65 -3.82 38.84
CA ASN A 164 -7.38 -5.16 38.32
C ASN A 164 -8.65 -5.91 37.92
N GLU A 165 -9.71 -5.75 38.71
CA GLU A 165 -11.01 -6.38 38.54
C GLU A 165 -11.72 -5.97 37.23
N TYR A 166 -11.38 -4.82 36.66
CA TYR A 166 -11.97 -4.31 35.42
C TYR A 166 -11.21 -4.74 34.17
N ILE A 167 -9.93 -5.12 34.30
CA ILE A 167 -9.06 -5.46 33.16
C ILE A 167 -9.67 -6.56 32.29
N PRO A 168 -10.16 -7.71 32.82
CA PRO A 168 -10.75 -8.75 31.97
C PRO A 168 -11.95 -8.28 31.16
N THR A 169 -12.81 -7.45 31.75
CA THR A 169 -14.00 -6.90 31.07
C THR A 169 -13.60 -5.89 29.98
N ILE A 170 -12.61 -5.04 30.25
CA ILE A 170 -12.05 -4.11 29.26
C ILE A 170 -11.48 -4.88 28.07
N LEU A 171 -10.67 -5.91 28.32
CA LEU A 171 -10.08 -6.75 27.27
C LEU A 171 -11.15 -7.46 26.44
N THR A 172 -12.17 -8.02 27.11
CA THR A 172 -13.32 -8.65 26.43
C THR A 172 -13.99 -7.66 25.48
N THR A 173 -14.27 -6.44 25.95
CA THR A 173 -14.92 -5.38 25.14
C THR A 173 -14.07 -4.99 23.95
N LEU A 174 -12.75 -4.81 24.14
CA LEU A 174 -11.82 -4.45 23.07
C LEU A 174 -11.74 -5.56 22.01
N LYS A 175 -11.70 -6.82 22.45
CA LYS A 175 -11.66 -7.99 21.58
C LYS A 175 -12.93 -8.13 20.75
N GLU A 176 -14.10 -8.03 21.36
CA GLU A 176 -15.40 -8.07 20.67
C GLU A 176 -15.54 -6.92 19.65
N SER A 177 -15.03 -5.74 20.01
CA SER A 177 -15.01 -4.56 19.13
C SER A 177 -13.93 -4.64 18.04
N LYS A 178 -13.04 -5.65 18.07
CA LYS A 178 -11.86 -5.76 17.20
C LYS A 178 -10.95 -4.53 17.25
N VAL A 179 -10.86 -3.90 18.42
CA VAL A 179 -10.07 -2.69 18.65
C VAL A 179 -8.82 -3.02 19.47
N LYS A 180 -7.71 -2.36 19.16
CA LYS A 180 -6.50 -2.36 19.99
C LYS A 180 -6.37 -1.04 20.74
N ALA A 181 -5.67 -1.09 21.85
CA ALA A 181 -5.42 0.02 22.75
C ALA A 181 -3.96 -0.01 23.21
N THR A 182 -3.48 1.12 23.70
CA THR A 182 -2.17 1.22 24.32
C THR A 182 -2.35 1.29 25.83
N PHE A 183 -1.81 0.32 26.56
CA PHE A 183 -1.84 0.29 28.02
C PHE A 183 -0.53 0.83 28.59
N PHE A 184 -0.60 1.89 29.38
CA PHE A 184 0.57 2.48 30.04
C PHE A 184 0.68 1.91 31.45
N PHE A 185 1.71 1.12 31.70
CA PHE A 185 1.90 0.41 32.96
C PHE A 185 2.71 1.21 33.96
N ASP A 186 2.17 1.33 35.18
CA ASP A 186 2.95 1.70 36.35
C ASP A 186 3.86 0.52 36.76
N GLY A 187 5.14 0.79 37.00
CA GLY A 187 6.11 -0.25 37.34
C GLY A 187 5.77 -1.01 38.63
N SER A 188 5.28 -0.33 39.67
CA SER A 188 4.87 -1.01 40.90
C SER A 188 3.65 -1.92 40.68
N TRP A 189 2.77 -1.56 39.75
CA TRP A 189 1.65 -2.39 39.34
C TRP A 189 2.10 -3.64 38.59
N VAL A 190 3.03 -3.53 37.62
CA VAL A 190 3.59 -4.68 36.90
C VAL A 190 4.22 -5.67 37.86
N LYS A 191 4.99 -5.17 38.84
CA LYS A 191 5.66 -6.01 39.85
C LYS A 191 4.67 -6.86 40.65
N LYS A 192 3.50 -6.31 40.96
CA LYS A 192 2.46 -6.97 41.75
C LYS A 192 1.54 -7.85 40.89
N ASN A 193 1.40 -7.54 39.61
CA ASN A 193 0.42 -8.15 38.71
C ASN A 193 1.05 -8.65 37.40
N PRO A 194 2.13 -9.46 37.44
CA PRO A 194 2.84 -9.87 36.23
C PRO A 194 1.96 -10.69 35.27
N ASP A 195 1.03 -11.48 35.79
CA ASP A 195 0.13 -12.30 34.97
C ASP A 195 -0.91 -11.46 34.22
N LEU A 196 -1.44 -10.40 34.84
CA LEU A 196 -2.33 -9.45 34.15
C LEU A 196 -1.56 -8.68 33.07
N ALA A 197 -0.33 -8.25 33.34
CA ALA A 197 0.52 -7.58 32.34
C ALA A 197 0.77 -8.51 31.13
N LYS A 198 1.10 -9.78 31.38
CA LYS A 198 1.26 -10.80 30.33
C LYS A 198 -0.04 -11.04 29.55
N MET A 199 -1.18 -11.07 30.22
CA MET A 199 -2.49 -11.25 29.59
C MET A 199 -2.80 -10.11 28.61
N ILE A 200 -2.66 -8.85 29.05
CA ILE A 200 -2.86 -7.66 28.19
C ILE A 200 -1.95 -7.72 26.96
N TYR A 201 -0.67 -8.05 27.15
CA TYR A 201 0.28 -8.15 26.03
C TYR A 201 -0.06 -9.31 25.07
N ARG A 202 -0.40 -10.50 25.59
CA ARG A 202 -0.77 -11.67 24.78
C ARG A 202 -2.01 -11.44 23.93
N GLU A 203 -2.92 -10.59 24.36
CA GLU A 203 -4.07 -10.18 23.56
C GLU A 203 -3.71 -9.19 22.43
N GLY A 204 -2.44 -8.81 22.29
CA GLY A 204 -1.93 -8.00 21.18
C GLY A 204 -2.16 -6.50 21.37
N HIS A 205 -2.27 -6.04 22.61
CA HIS A 205 -2.30 -4.61 22.93
C HIS A 205 -0.88 -4.03 22.98
N GLU A 206 -0.75 -2.74 22.66
CA GLU A 206 0.52 -2.04 22.78
C GLU A 206 0.79 -1.66 24.24
N ILE A 207 2.05 -1.73 24.67
CA ILE A 207 2.44 -1.44 26.05
C ILE A 207 3.33 -0.19 26.10
N GLY A 208 2.94 0.75 26.96
CA GLY A 208 3.67 1.97 27.28
C GLY A 208 4.13 2.00 28.74
N ASN A 209 4.96 2.97 29.08
CA ASN A 209 5.50 3.22 30.41
C ASN A 209 4.70 4.33 31.13
N HIS A 210 4.32 4.14 32.40
CA HIS A 210 3.63 5.12 33.23
C HIS A 210 4.41 5.53 34.50
N ALA A 211 5.75 5.50 34.44
CA ALA A 211 6.65 5.62 35.60
C ALA A 211 6.48 4.47 36.62
N TYR A 212 7.25 4.49 37.72
CA TYR A 212 7.31 3.34 38.63
C TYR A 212 6.40 3.48 39.85
N SER A 213 6.28 4.69 40.41
CA SER A 213 5.68 4.91 41.73
C SER A 213 4.55 5.95 41.76
N HIS A 214 3.98 6.29 40.59
CA HIS A 214 2.92 7.29 40.42
C HIS A 214 3.16 8.63 41.17
N LEU A 215 4.43 9.04 41.33
CA LEU A 215 4.79 10.29 42.01
C LEU A 215 4.63 11.51 41.09
N ASP A 216 4.48 12.69 41.70
CA ASP A 216 4.46 13.97 40.98
C ASP A 216 5.85 14.28 40.40
N LEU A 217 6.04 13.91 39.12
CA LEU A 217 7.31 14.08 38.40
C LEU A 217 7.72 15.55 38.23
N LYS A 218 6.81 16.52 38.40
CA LYS A 218 7.18 17.95 38.34
C LYS A 218 8.05 18.39 39.51
N LYS A 219 7.99 17.67 40.63
CA LYS A 219 8.77 17.96 41.85
C LYS A 219 10.07 17.15 41.93
N ARG A 220 10.39 16.39 40.88
CA ARG A 220 11.55 15.50 40.84
C ARG A 220 12.68 16.07 40.00
N SER A 221 13.89 15.64 40.33
CA SER A 221 15.06 15.94 39.51
C SER A 221 14.99 15.17 38.18
N LYS A 222 15.74 15.62 37.16
CA LYS A 222 15.84 14.89 35.88
C LYS A 222 16.30 13.44 36.11
N SER A 223 17.28 13.23 36.99
CA SER A 223 17.82 11.91 37.30
C SER A 223 16.78 11.00 37.95
N ASP A 224 15.95 11.52 38.87
CA ASP A 224 14.91 10.71 39.50
C ASP A 224 13.86 10.27 38.47
N THR A 225 13.46 11.19 37.57
CA THR A 225 12.53 10.85 36.49
C THR A 225 13.11 9.79 35.57
N ILE A 226 14.39 9.88 35.19
CA ILE A 226 15.05 8.84 34.37
C ILE A 226 15.04 7.50 35.09
N GLN A 227 15.37 7.47 36.38
CA GLN A 227 15.37 6.22 37.15
C GLN A 227 13.98 5.57 37.22
N GLU A 228 12.91 6.37 37.39
CA GLU A 228 11.53 5.86 37.37
C GLU A 228 11.19 5.20 36.02
N LEU A 229 11.63 5.80 34.91
CA LEU A 229 11.38 5.29 33.56
C LEU A 229 12.20 4.03 33.29
N GLU A 230 13.50 4.05 33.57
CA GLU A 230 14.40 2.93 33.34
C GLU A 230 13.99 1.71 34.17
N LYS A 231 13.65 1.92 35.44
CA LYS A 231 13.19 0.86 36.32
C LYS A 231 11.89 0.21 35.82
N THR A 232 10.97 1.03 35.32
CA THR A 232 9.70 0.53 34.76
C THR A 232 9.93 -0.19 33.43
N ASN A 233 10.80 0.33 32.55
CA ASN A 233 11.17 -0.32 31.30
C ASN A 233 11.82 -1.68 31.54
N ALA A 234 12.79 -1.76 32.46
CA ALA A 234 13.47 -3.01 32.80
C ALA A 234 12.49 -4.07 33.31
N LEU A 235 11.55 -3.67 34.18
CA LEU A 235 10.56 -4.57 34.71
C LEU A 235 9.55 -5.07 33.66
N ILE A 236 9.12 -4.18 32.74
CA ILE A 236 8.26 -4.57 31.61
C ILE A 236 9.02 -5.54 30.70
N GLU A 237 10.28 -5.26 30.38
CA GLU A 237 11.13 -6.11 29.56
C GLU A 237 11.34 -7.48 30.20
N GLU A 238 11.60 -7.55 31.50
CA GLU A 238 11.70 -8.80 32.26
C GLU A 238 10.38 -9.59 32.25
N THR A 239 9.24 -8.90 32.36
CA THR A 239 7.92 -9.55 32.54
C THR A 239 7.33 -10.06 31.22
N ILE A 240 7.45 -9.28 30.15
CA ILE A 240 6.77 -9.53 28.86
C ILE A 240 7.70 -9.50 27.64
N GLY A 241 9.00 -9.24 27.81
CA GLY A 241 10.00 -9.35 26.73
C GLY A 241 10.03 -8.19 25.73
N ILE A 242 9.47 -7.03 26.09
CA ILE A 242 9.44 -5.85 25.22
C ILE A 242 9.89 -4.60 25.95
N LYS A 243 10.55 -3.69 25.23
CA LYS A 243 10.90 -2.36 25.72
C LYS A 243 9.84 -1.35 25.25
N PRO A 244 9.14 -0.64 26.15
CA PRO A 244 8.16 0.37 25.76
C PRO A 244 8.75 1.48 24.88
N LYS A 245 8.03 1.85 23.80
CA LYS A 245 8.35 3.01 22.96
C LYS A 245 7.76 4.31 23.51
N TRP A 246 6.61 4.21 24.17
CA TRP A 246 5.84 5.36 24.62
C TRP A 246 5.87 5.52 26.13
N PHE A 247 5.82 6.78 26.57
CA PHE A 247 5.67 7.14 27.97
C PHE A 247 4.48 8.08 28.12
N ALA A 248 3.59 7.75 29.04
CA ALA A 248 2.55 8.65 29.52
C ALA A 248 2.92 9.13 30.92
N PRO A 249 2.99 10.44 31.18
CA PRO A 249 3.30 10.94 32.51
C PRO A 249 2.13 10.78 33.49
N PRO A 250 2.40 10.39 34.75
CA PRO A 250 1.42 10.49 35.82
C PRO A 250 0.77 11.88 35.88
N SER A 251 -0.55 11.92 36.02
CA SER A 251 -1.37 13.14 36.11
C SER A 251 -1.28 14.10 34.91
N GLY A 252 -0.70 13.70 33.76
CA GLY A 252 -0.47 14.60 32.63
C GLY A 252 0.56 15.71 32.91
N LEU A 253 1.28 15.59 34.03
CA LEU A 253 2.17 16.63 34.55
C LEU A 253 3.61 16.34 34.10
N THR A 254 4.02 16.93 32.97
CA THR A 254 5.43 16.96 32.58
C THR A 254 5.97 18.37 32.56
N ASN A 255 7.27 18.49 32.80
CA ASN A 255 8.03 19.61 32.28
C ASN A 255 8.38 19.25 30.82
N PRO A 256 7.98 20.05 29.82
CA PRO A 256 8.11 19.70 28.39
C PRO A 256 9.55 19.47 27.89
N LEU A 257 10.56 19.62 28.74
CA LEU A 257 11.96 19.70 28.30
C LEU A 257 12.78 18.41 28.37
N ARG A 258 12.37 17.30 29.00
CA ARG A 258 13.39 16.30 29.41
C ARG A 258 12.92 14.86 29.58
N ILE A 259 12.34 14.23 28.57
CA ILE A 259 12.02 12.79 28.71
C ILE A 259 12.67 11.87 27.67
N PHE A 260 13.14 12.37 26.52
CA PHE A 260 13.89 11.52 25.58
C PHE A 260 15.04 12.28 24.93
N GLN A 261 16.26 11.97 25.39
CA GLN A 261 17.54 12.06 24.69
C GLN A 261 18.30 10.79 25.01
#